data_AF-A0A967TJP2-F1
#
_entry.id   AF-A0A967TJP2-F1
#
_cell.length_a   1.000
_cell.length_b   1.000
_cell.length_c   1.000
_cell.angle_alpha   90.00
_cell.angle_beta   90.00
_cell.angle_gamma   90.00
#
_symmetry.space_group_name_H-M   'P 1'
#
loop_
_entity.id
_entity.type
_entity.pdbx_description
1 polymer ?
#
loop_
_entity_poly.entity_id
_entity_poly.type
_entity_poly.pdbx_seq_one_letter_code
_entity_poly.pdbx_strand_id
1 'polypeptide(L)'
;AHEPTHQIYDLMAASERGVVIPMERTGIDVPPAVENVVRRLLRRDPEERFQSARELRKVLSRLADGGGLADAGVLRIRTDEPGVEVEVRSGRRTVSRGPTPCVASGLGAGSYRILHRDPRFEPVETAVEVGEGATEEVTLVTTPRRAGIVTVLRRRAGVTAAAVGLGLLIAGLLVVRPWGRVLDLAAFATRAEAGEITSVRLASGSLMGRLELGFLTAPVRAPLAEGRRAAAVEALREAGVVVDASLEVDRLIEAAAEAQREMRYFGEGRETVRNLAQRALALDPESEDAVALLRKVAERMAWDADAALGEGAPERARELVDECLGLVDGYPRCVAVTREL
;
A
#
# COMPACT_ATOMS: atom_id res chain seq x y z
N ALA A 1 -40.62 22.91 -5.38
CA ALA A 1 -40.18 21.73 -4.64
C ALA A 1 -38.98 21.14 -5.39
N HIS A 2 -37.77 21.44 -4.91
CA HIS A 2 -36.52 20.93 -5.47
C HIS A 2 -35.88 20.07 -4.40
N GLU A 3 -36.03 18.76 -4.56
CA GLU A 3 -35.05 17.75 -4.15
C GLU A 3 -35.25 16.54 -5.08
N PRO A 4 -34.17 15.78 -5.41
CA PRO A 4 -33.02 15.57 -4.55
C PRO A 4 -31.65 15.65 -5.25
N THR A 5 -30.96 16.78 -5.13
CA THR A 5 -29.49 16.81 -5.33
C THR A 5 -28.79 15.88 -4.33
N HIS A 6 -29.35 15.70 -3.13
CA HIS A 6 -28.83 14.80 -2.10
C HIS A 6 -28.71 13.33 -2.53
N GLN A 7 -29.58 12.82 -3.41
CA GLN A 7 -29.44 11.44 -3.91
C GLN A 7 -28.21 11.25 -4.79
N ILE A 8 -27.85 12.26 -5.59
CA ILE A 8 -26.63 12.21 -6.42
C ILE A 8 -25.39 12.31 -5.52
N TYR A 9 -25.40 13.17 -4.49
CA TYR A 9 -24.33 13.24 -3.49
C TYR A 9 -24.15 11.93 -2.74
N ASP A 10 -25.24 11.31 -2.29
CA ASP A 10 -25.18 10.03 -1.59
C ASP A 10 -24.67 8.91 -2.49
N LEU A 11 -25.06 8.90 -3.77
CA LEU A 11 -24.56 7.95 -4.77
C LEU A 11 -23.07 8.15 -5.08
N MET A 12 -22.64 9.40 -5.28
CA MET A 12 -21.22 9.73 -5.50
C MET A 12 -20.37 9.37 -4.28
N ALA A 13 -20.79 9.79 -3.09
CA ALA A 13 -20.07 9.49 -1.85
C ALA A 13 -20.09 8.00 -1.53
N ALA A 14 -21.18 7.27 -1.81
CA ALA A 14 -21.22 5.81 -1.68
C ALA A 14 -20.28 5.12 -2.68
N SER A 15 -20.25 5.59 -3.93
CA SER A 15 -19.35 5.08 -4.97
C SER A 15 -17.87 5.33 -4.63
N GLU A 16 -17.52 6.54 -4.19
CA GLU A 16 -16.16 6.89 -3.76
C GLU A 16 -15.71 6.07 -2.54
N ARG A 17 -16.61 5.88 -1.56
CA ARG A 17 -16.35 5.06 -0.38
C ARG A 17 -16.37 3.55 -0.66
N GLY A 18 -16.78 3.12 -1.86
CA GLY A 18 -16.96 1.71 -2.20
C GLY A 18 -18.06 1.02 -1.38
N VAL A 19 -18.99 1.80 -0.82
CA VAL A 19 -20.12 1.29 -0.04
C VAL A 19 -21.25 0.95 -1.01
N VAL A 20 -21.54 -0.34 -1.14
CA VAL A 20 -22.70 -0.80 -1.93
C VAL A 20 -23.96 -0.35 -1.20
N ILE A 21 -24.76 0.50 -1.86
CA ILE A 21 -26.08 0.89 -1.35
C ILE A 21 -26.94 -0.37 -1.29
N PRO A 22 -27.55 -0.68 -0.12
CA PRO A 22 -28.43 -1.83 -0.01
C PRO A 22 -29.56 -1.77 -1.05
N MET A 23 -29.79 -2.87 -1.75
CA MET A 23 -30.77 -2.92 -2.85
C MET A 23 -32.19 -2.63 -2.36
N GLU A 24 -32.50 -2.87 -1.08
CA GLU A 24 -33.77 -2.53 -0.46
C GLU A 24 -34.07 -1.02 -0.53
N ARG A 25 -33.03 -0.18 -0.55
CA ARG A 25 -33.18 1.29 -0.69
C ARG A 25 -33.48 1.74 -2.12
N THR A 26 -33.31 0.87 -3.10
CA THR A 26 -33.56 1.19 -4.53
C THR A 26 -35.03 1.00 -4.92
N GLY A 27 -35.85 0.38 -4.05
CA GLY A 27 -37.25 0.05 -4.32
C GLY A 27 -37.44 -1.14 -5.28
N ILE A 28 -36.37 -1.84 -5.65
CA ILE A 28 -36.40 -3.02 -6.50
C ILE A 28 -36.32 -4.26 -5.61
N ASP A 29 -37.30 -5.15 -5.71
CA ASP A 29 -37.29 -6.45 -5.04
C ASP A 29 -36.38 -7.41 -5.81
N VAL A 30 -35.25 -7.78 -5.20
CA VAL A 30 -34.24 -8.66 -5.78
C VAL A 30 -34.12 -9.90 -4.89
N PRO A 31 -34.27 -11.12 -5.44
CA PRO A 31 -34.06 -12.34 -4.64
C PRO A 31 -32.67 -12.34 -3.98
N PRO A 32 -32.52 -12.74 -2.70
CA PRO A 32 -31.25 -12.64 -1.96
C PRO A 32 -30.07 -13.32 -2.67
N ALA A 33 -30.35 -14.41 -3.37
CA ALA A 33 -29.35 -15.13 -4.14
C ALA A 33 -28.83 -14.34 -5.35
N VAL A 34 -29.68 -13.54 -6.00
CA VAL A 34 -29.28 -12.63 -7.09
C VAL A 34 -28.55 -11.42 -6.52
N GLU A 35 -29.01 -10.90 -5.37
CA GLU A 35 -28.35 -9.78 -4.69
C GLU A 35 -26.89 -10.08 -4.37
N ASN A 36 -26.58 -11.29 -3.88
CA ASN A 36 -25.20 -11.71 -3.61
C ASN A 36 -24.32 -11.72 -4.86
N VAL A 37 -24.86 -12.12 -6.02
CA VAL A 37 -24.14 -12.06 -7.30
C VAL A 37 -23.85 -10.61 -7.68
N VAL A 38 -24.84 -9.73 -7.55
CA VAL A 38 -24.69 -8.30 -7.86
C VAL A 38 -23.68 -7.64 -6.92
N ARG A 39 -23.77 -7.90 -5.61
CA ARG A 39 -22.79 -7.40 -4.62
C ARG A 39 -21.38 -7.85 -4.96
N ARG A 40 -21.19 -9.11 -5.39
CA ARG A 40 -19.87 -9.61 -5.80
C ARG A 40 -19.37 -8.96 -7.09
N LEU A 41 -20.23 -8.67 -8.06
CA LEU A 41 -19.87 -7.94 -9.29
C LEU A 41 -19.39 -6.51 -9.01
N LEU A 42 -19.99 -5.87 -8.01
CA LEU A 42 -19.75 -4.47 -7.66
C LEU A 42 -18.58 -4.26 -6.67
N ARG A 43 -17.87 -5.32 -6.27
CA ARG A 43 -16.72 -5.17 -5.35
C ARG A 43 -15.60 -4.37 -6.00
N ARG A 44 -14.98 -3.48 -5.21
CA ARG A 44 -13.87 -2.62 -5.66
C ARG A 44 -12.62 -3.44 -5.96
N ASP A 45 -12.30 -4.39 -5.08
CA ASP A 45 -11.18 -5.30 -5.23
C ASP A 45 -11.41 -6.28 -6.41
N PRO A 46 -10.56 -6.28 -7.45
CA PRO A 46 -10.62 -7.26 -8.53
C PRO A 46 -10.59 -8.71 -8.07
N GLU A 47 -9.86 -9.04 -7.00
CA GLU A 47 -9.73 -10.41 -6.51
C GLU A 47 -11.02 -10.93 -5.87
N GLU A 48 -11.82 -10.02 -5.30
CA GLU A 48 -13.10 -10.36 -4.70
C GLU A 48 -14.25 -10.45 -5.71
N ARG A 49 -14.05 -9.98 -6.95
CA ARG A 49 -15.03 -10.06 -8.05
C ARG A 49 -15.06 -11.46 -8.68
N PHE A 50 -15.94 -11.62 -9.68
CA PHE A 50 -15.88 -12.76 -10.60
C PHE A 50 -14.66 -12.60 -11.50
N GLN A 51 -13.78 -13.60 -11.50
CA GLN A 51 -12.52 -13.56 -12.25
C GLN A 51 -12.73 -13.71 -13.75
N SER A 52 -13.90 -14.20 -14.17
CA SER A 52 -14.26 -14.29 -15.58
C SER A 52 -15.77 -14.32 -15.82
N ALA A 53 -16.19 -13.93 -17.03
CA ALA A 53 -17.57 -14.11 -17.48
C ALA A 53 -18.02 -15.59 -17.44
N ARG A 54 -17.08 -16.53 -17.63
CA ARG A 54 -17.36 -17.98 -17.53
C ARG A 54 -17.72 -18.39 -16.10
N GLU A 55 -17.06 -17.80 -15.09
CA GLU A 55 -17.38 -18.02 -13.67
C GLU A 55 -18.76 -17.48 -13.34
N LEU A 56 -19.06 -16.23 -13.73
CA LEU A 56 -20.37 -15.61 -13.55
C LEU A 56 -21.48 -16.45 -14.19
N ARG A 57 -21.29 -16.88 -15.44
CA ARG A 57 -22.24 -17.75 -16.15
C ARG A 57 -22.52 -19.03 -15.37
N LYS A 58 -21.49 -19.68 -14.83
CA LYS A 58 -21.63 -20.92 -14.05
C LYS A 58 -22.42 -20.70 -12.75
N VAL A 59 -22.35 -19.51 -12.16
CA VAL A 59 -23.14 -19.15 -10.98
C VAL A 59 -24.59 -18.86 -11.36
N LEU A 60 -24.82 -18.07 -12.40
CA LEU A 60 -26.17 -17.75 -12.89
C LEU A 60 -26.93 -18.99 -13.40
N SER A 61 -26.27 -19.90 -14.12
CA SER A 61 -26.89 -21.16 -14.54
C SER A 61 -27.33 -22.01 -13.35
N ARG A 62 -26.49 -22.13 -12.31
CA ARG A 62 -26.86 -22.86 -11.09
C ARG A 62 -28.05 -22.24 -10.37
N LEU A 63 -28.11 -20.92 -10.32
CA LEU A 63 -29.24 -20.19 -9.74
C LEU A 63 -30.52 -20.41 -10.55
N ALA A 64 -30.44 -20.41 -11.88
CA ALA A 64 -31.56 -20.70 -12.77
C ALA A 64 -32.07 -22.14 -12.63
N ASP A 65 -31.16 -23.09 -12.35
CA ASP A 65 -31.49 -24.50 -12.10
C ASP A 65 -32.06 -24.73 -10.68
N GLY A 66 -32.35 -23.67 -9.92
CA GLY A 66 -32.89 -23.75 -8.56
C GLY A 66 -31.85 -24.08 -7.48
N GLY A 67 -30.56 -24.10 -7.83
CA GLY A 67 -29.46 -24.24 -6.87
C GLY A 67 -29.32 -22.98 -6.03
N GLY A 68 -29.55 -23.10 -4.72
CA GLY A 68 -29.32 -22.02 -3.77
C GLY A 68 -27.85 -21.58 -3.76
N LEU A 69 -27.62 -20.26 -3.81
CA LEU A 69 -26.31 -19.65 -3.54
C LEU A 69 -26.03 -19.49 -2.03
N ALA A 70 -27.05 -19.71 -1.19
CA ALA A 70 -26.97 -19.51 0.25
C ALA A 70 -26.00 -20.47 0.96
N ASP A 71 -25.67 -21.61 0.34
CA ASP A 71 -24.91 -22.67 1.01
C ASP A 71 -23.43 -22.72 0.61
N ALA A 72 -23.01 -21.82 -0.28
CA ALA A 72 -21.66 -21.78 -0.82
C ALA A 72 -20.73 -20.95 0.08
N GLY A 73 -20.05 -21.62 1.00
CA GLY A 73 -18.96 -21.05 1.80
C GLY A 73 -17.77 -20.59 0.96
N VAL A 74 -17.00 -19.68 1.54
CA VAL A 74 -15.78 -19.10 0.99
C VAL A 74 -14.65 -19.32 2.00
N LEU A 75 -13.52 -19.83 1.54
CA LEU A 75 -12.32 -20.01 2.34
C LEU A 75 -11.19 -19.13 1.78
N ARG A 76 -10.72 -18.19 2.59
CA ARG A 76 -9.61 -17.27 2.30
C ARG A 76 -8.35 -17.77 2.96
N ILE A 77 -7.29 -17.94 2.18
CA ILE A 77 -6.06 -18.58 2.62
C ILE A 77 -4.92 -17.59 2.44
N ARG A 78 -4.26 -17.30 3.55
CA ARG A 78 -3.06 -16.45 3.61
C ARG A 78 -1.91 -17.24 4.20
N THR A 79 -0.71 -16.79 3.91
CA THR A 79 0.52 -17.25 4.56
C THR A 79 1.24 -16.02 5.09
N ASP A 80 2.08 -16.23 6.10
CA ASP A 80 3.01 -15.22 6.62
C ASP A 80 3.98 -14.70 5.55
N GLU A 81 4.43 -15.56 4.63
CA GLU A 81 5.14 -15.17 3.41
C GLU A 81 4.21 -15.25 2.18
N PRO A 82 3.97 -14.16 1.43
CA PRO A 82 3.09 -14.19 0.26
C PRO A 82 3.69 -15.02 -0.91
N GLY A 83 2.82 -15.53 -1.78
CA GLY A 83 3.21 -16.28 -2.98
C GLY A 83 3.50 -17.76 -2.76
N VAL A 84 3.11 -18.32 -1.61
CA VAL A 84 3.29 -19.73 -1.28
C VAL A 84 2.21 -20.56 -1.96
N GLU A 85 2.60 -21.58 -2.71
CA GLU A 85 1.66 -22.50 -3.38
C GLU A 85 0.84 -23.31 -2.38
N VAL A 86 -0.48 -23.16 -2.40
CA VAL A 86 -1.45 -23.88 -1.56
C VAL A 86 -2.44 -24.71 -2.37
N GLU A 87 -2.89 -25.81 -1.78
CA GLU A 87 -3.89 -26.71 -2.31
C GLU A 87 -5.01 -26.93 -1.27
N VAL A 88 -6.25 -26.70 -1.67
CA VAL A 88 -7.44 -26.93 -0.84
C VAL A 88 -8.12 -28.23 -1.29
N ARG A 89 -8.37 -29.14 -0.35
CA ARG A 89 -8.94 -30.46 -0.62
C ARG A 89 -10.19 -30.70 0.21
N SER A 90 -11.19 -31.31 -0.43
CA SER A 90 -12.36 -31.92 0.20
C SER A 90 -12.24 -33.44 0.04
N GLY A 91 -11.83 -34.13 1.11
CA GLY A 91 -11.46 -35.53 1.05
C GLY A 91 -10.30 -35.77 0.07
N ARG A 92 -10.52 -36.55 -1.00
CA ARG A 92 -9.49 -36.82 -2.02
C ARG A 92 -9.45 -35.79 -3.14
N ARG A 93 -10.49 -34.97 -3.29
CA ARG A 93 -10.66 -34.05 -4.41
C ARG A 93 -10.05 -32.68 -4.11
N THR A 94 -9.24 -32.18 -5.02
CA THR A 94 -8.74 -30.79 -5.00
C THR A 94 -9.86 -29.86 -5.46
N VAL A 95 -10.23 -28.90 -4.61
CA VAL A 95 -11.28 -27.90 -4.87
C VAL A 95 -10.71 -26.56 -5.32
N SER A 96 -9.52 -26.19 -4.83
CA SER A 96 -8.79 -24.99 -5.28
C SER A 96 -7.29 -25.22 -5.16
N ARG A 97 -6.50 -24.50 -5.97
CA ARG A 97 -5.04 -24.50 -5.94
C ARG A 97 -4.50 -23.19 -6.52
N GLY A 98 -3.48 -22.62 -5.88
CA GLY A 98 -2.75 -21.46 -6.39
C GLY A 98 -1.80 -20.86 -5.35
N PRO A 99 -1.05 -19.81 -5.70
CA PRO A 99 -0.24 -19.06 -4.74
C PRO A 99 -1.12 -18.29 -3.75
N THR A 100 -0.64 -18.07 -2.53
CA THR A 100 -1.28 -17.18 -1.56
C THR A 100 -1.06 -15.69 -1.90
N PRO A 101 -2.04 -14.80 -1.65
CA PRO A 101 -3.38 -15.10 -1.12
C PRO A 101 -4.24 -15.91 -2.11
N CYS A 102 -4.93 -16.93 -1.59
CA CYS A 102 -5.76 -17.83 -2.40
C CYS A 102 -7.18 -17.86 -1.85
N VAL A 103 -8.18 -17.82 -2.75
CA VAL A 103 -9.60 -17.86 -2.38
C VAL A 103 -10.26 -19.10 -3.00
N ALA A 104 -10.83 -19.96 -2.15
CA ALA A 104 -11.66 -21.09 -2.57
C ALA A 104 -13.14 -20.75 -2.34
N SER A 105 -13.89 -20.58 -3.42
CA SER A 105 -15.32 -20.20 -3.38
C SER A 105 -16.21 -21.37 -3.79
N GLY A 106 -17.47 -21.36 -3.33
CA GLY A 106 -18.43 -22.41 -3.71
C GLY A 106 -18.23 -23.71 -2.93
N LEU A 107 -17.73 -23.59 -1.71
CA LEU A 107 -17.52 -24.71 -0.80
C LEU A 107 -18.84 -25.07 -0.13
N GLY A 108 -19.26 -26.33 -0.18
CA GLY A 108 -20.35 -26.78 0.67
C GLY A 108 -19.90 -26.83 2.13
N ALA A 109 -20.85 -26.89 3.07
CA ALA A 109 -20.48 -27.10 4.47
C ALA A 109 -19.70 -28.40 4.67
N GLY A 110 -18.66 -28.36 5.50
CA GLY A 110 -17.86 -29.52 5.87
C GLY A 110 -16.38 -29.21 6.08
N SER A 111 -15.61 -30.30 6.19
CA SER A 111 -14.19 -30.26 6.53
C SER A 111 -13.29 -30.19 5.29
N TYR A 112 -12.42 -29.18 5.26
CA TYR A 112 -11.45 -28.95 4.20
C TYR A 112 -10.03 -29.05 4.74
N ARG A 113 -9.12 -29.57 3.91
CA ARG A 113 -7.68 -29.64 4.21
C ARG A 113 -6.93 -28.68 3.31
N ILE A 114 -6.15 -27.80 3.90
CA ILE A 114 -5.25 -26.89 3.20
C ILE A 114 -3.82 -27.44 3.34
N LEU A 115 -3.16 -27.66 2.22
CA LEU A 115 -1.77 -28.11 2.17
C LEU A 115 -0.95 -27.09 1.40
N HIS A 116 0.17 -26.61 1.94
CA HIS A 116 1.12 -25.85 1.13
C HIS A 116 2.17 -26.79 0.53
N ARG A 117 2.47 -26.61 -0.77
CA ARG A 117 3.34 -27.48 -1.58
C ARG A 117 4.64 -26.82 -2.00
N ASP A 118 4.92 -25.63 -1.50
CA ASP A 118 6.11 -24.89 -1.87
C ASP A 118 7.39 -25.57 -1.33
N PRO A 119 8.38 -25.91 -2.18
CA PRO A 119 9.59 -26.62 -1.78
C PRO A 119 10.50 -25.84 -0.82
N ARG A 120 10.30 -24.52 -0.69
CA ARG A 120 11.05 -23.66 0.23
C ARG A 120 10.71 -23.92 1.71
N PHE A 121 9.54 -24.51 1.98
CA PHE A 121 9.01 -24.67 3.34
C PHE A 121 8.75 -26.14 3.70
N GLU A 122 8.66 -26.44 4.99
CA GLU A 122 8.24 -27.76 5.47
C GLU A 122 6.73 -27.94 5.25
N PRO A 123 6.26 -29.04 4.64
CA PRO A 123 4.85 -29.20 4.31
C PRO A 123 3.98 -29.29 5.57
N VAL A 124 3.03 -28.38 5.70
CA VAL A 124 2.01 -28.36 6.76
C VAL A 124 0.62 -28.57 6.16
N GLU A 125 -0.17 -29.43 6.82
CA GLU A 125 -1.60 -29.64 6.53
C GLU A 125 -2.44 -29.02 7.65
N THR A 126 -3.41 -28.19 7.29
CA THR A 126 -4.34 -27.54 8.22
C THR A 126 -5.77 -27.93 7.86
N ALA A 127 -6.53 -28.46 8.83
CA ALA A 127 -7.94 -28.78 8.66
C ALA A 127 -8.81 -27.61 9.12
N VAL A 128 -9.85 -27.31 8.34
CA VAL A 128 -10.74 -26.16 8.53
C VAL A 128 -12.18 -26.62 8.30
N GLU A 129 -13.05 -26.37 9.26
CA GLU A 129 -14.49 -26.57 9.09
C GLU A 129 -15.09 -25.31 8.48
N VAL A 130 -15.81 -25.47 7.37
CA VAL A 130 -16.55 -24.38 6.73
C VAL A 130 -18.03 -24.64 6.96
N GLY A 131 -18.72 -23.71 7.62
CA GLY A 131 -20.18 -23.76 7.78
C GLY A 131 -20.94 -23.45 6.48
N GLU A 132 -22.25 -23.71 6.47
CA GLU A 132 -23.12 -23.36 5.33
C GLU A 132 -23.06 -21.84 5.07
N GLY A 133 -22.64 -21.46 3.87
CA GLY A 133 -22.48 -20.04 3.49
C GLY A 133 -21.40 -19.28 4.27
N ALA A 134 -20.61 -19.94 5.12
CA ALA A 134 -19.61 -19.30 5.97
C ALA A 134 -18.44 -18.74 5.17
N THR A 135 -17.91 -17.59 5.60
CA THR A 135 -16.64 -17.07 5.10
C THR A 135 -15.58 -17.28 6.17
N GLU A 136 -14.67 -18.21 5.92
CA GLU A 136 -13.57 -18.55 6.81
C GLU A 136 -12.26 -17.96 6.30
N GLU A 137 -11.45 -17.41 7.20
CA GLU A 137 -10.11 -16.91 6.90
C GLU A 137 -9.06 -17.69 7.69
N VAL A 138 -8.06 -18.19 6.98
CA VAL A 138 -7.02 -19.05 7.55
C VAL A 138 -5.66 -18.51 7.15
N THR A 139 -4.83 -18.26 8.17
CA THR A 139 -3.43 -17.88 7.99
C THR A 139 -2.54 -19.06 8.33
N LEU A 140 -1.78 -19.54 7.35
CA LEU A 140 -0.79 -20.60 7.51
C LEU A 140 0.54 -19.97 7.90
N VAL A 141 1.15 -20.47 8.98
CA VAL A 141 2.51 -20.11 9.37
C VAL A 141 3.48 -21.03 8.64
N THR A 142 4.41 -20.46 7.88
CA THR A 142 5.38 -21.25 7.13
C THR A 142 6.67 -21.41 7.92
N THR A 143 7.24 -22.61 7.88
CA THR A 143 8.56 -22.88 8.48
C THR A 143 9.55 -23.14 7.35
N PRO A 144 10.61 -22.32 7.20
CA PRO A 144 11.61 -22.54 6.17
C PRO A 144 12.23 -23.92 6.34
N ARG A 145 12.30 -24.69 5.25
CA ARG A 145 12.97 -25.98 5.29
C ARG A 145 14.44 -25.71 5.60
N ARG A 146 14.93 -26.17 6.77
CA ARG A 146 16.35 -26.04 7.11
C ARG A 146 17.14 -26.70 5.99
N ALA A 147 17.85 -25.89 5.21
CA ALA A 147 18.81 -26.39 4.24
C ALA A 147 19.82 -27.21 5.03
N GLY A 148 19.65 -28.53 5.02
CA GLY A 148 20.67 -29.44 5.46
C GLY A 148 21.87 -29.16 4.58
N ILE A 149 22.80 -28.38 5.10
CA ILE A 149 24.15 -28.26 4.56
C ILE A 149 24.70 -29.69 4.65
N VAL A 150 24.56 -30.44 3.56
CA VAL A 150 25.35 -31.64 3.33
C VAL A 150 26.76 -31.13 3.03
N THR A 151 27.47 -30.69 4.06
CA THR A 151 28.92 -30.52 4.01
C THR A 151 29.51 -31.91 3.86
N VAL A 152 29.74 -32.32 2.62
CA VAL A 152 30.72 -33.35 2.31
C VAL A 152 32.09 -32.76 2.66
N LEU A 153 32.46 -32.90 3.93
CA LEU A 153 33.73 -32.42 4.48
C LEU A 153 34.86 -33.34 4.00
N ARG A 154 35.42 -33.06 2.83
CA ARG A 154 36.63 -33.74 2.35
C ARG A 154 37.83 -33.13 3.05
N ARG A 155 38.25 -33.72 4.18
CA ARG A 155 39.49 -33.38 4.90
C ARG A 155 40.68 -33.45 3.95
N ARG A 156 41.43 -32.34 3.81
CA ARG A 156 42.88 -32.38 3.59
C ARG A 156 43.55 -31.60 4.70
N ALA A 157 44.40 -32.32 5.44
CA ALA A 157 45.31 -31.79 6.43
C ALA A 157 46.47 -31.06 5.75
N GLY A 158 47.03 -30.04 6.40
CA GLY A 158 48.40 -29.63 6.14
C GLY A 158 48.75 -28.18 6.46
N VAL A 159 49.54 -28.05 7.54
CA VAL A 159 50.62 -27.08 7.75
C VAL A 159 50.30 -25.73 8.42
N THR A 160 51.26 -25.38 9.27
CA THR A 160 51.32 -24.58 10.49
C THR A 160 51.85 -23.16 10.31
N ALA A 161 51.42 -22.29 11.25
CA ALA A 161 52.16 -21.21 11.94
C ALA A 161 52.83 -20.08 11.14
N ALA A 162 52.48 -18.82 11.45
CA ALA A 162 53.27 -17.95 12.34
C ALA A 162 52.81 -16.48 12.29
N ALA A 163 52.65 -15.90 13.48
CA ALA A 163 52.96 -14.51 13.86
C ALA A 163 52.67 -13.35 12.88
N VAL A 164 51.53 -12.69 13.07
CA VAL A 164 51.42 -11.21 12.99
C VAL A 164 50.61 -10.74 14.20
N GLY A 165 51.31 -10.54 15.31
CA GLY A 165 50.77 -9.88 16.49
C GLY A 165 50.94 -8.36 16.38
N LEU A 166 49.98 -7.65 16.94
CA LEU A 166 50.06 -6.23 17.34
C LEU A 166 49.77 -5.13 16.29
N GLY A 167 48.92 -5.40 15.31
CA GLY A 167 48.20 -4.37 14.53
C GLY A 167 46.66 -4.47 14.60
N LEU A 168 46.12 -5.55 15.18
CA LEU A 168 44.69 -5.91 15.08
C LEU A 168 43.83 -5.53 16.29
N LEU A 169 44.40 -4.95 17.36
CA LEU A 169 43.60 -4.56 18.55
C LEU A 169 42.89 -3.20 18.41
N ILE A 170 43.29 -2.33 17.46
CA ILE A 170 42.50 -1.14 17.09
C ILE A 170 41.45 -1.50 16.01
N ALA A 171 41.73 -2.49 15.16
CA ALA A 171 40.74 -3.01 14.20
C ALA A 171 39.60 -3.78 14.91
N GLY A 172 39.89 -4.47 16.02
CA GLY A 172 38.89 -5.27 16.75
C GLY A 172 37.80 -4.45 17.46
N LEU A 173 38.06 -3.19 17.82
CA LEU A 173 37.05 -2.32 18.46
C LEU A 173 36.18 -1.53 17.45
N LEU A 174 36.62 -1.42 16.20
CA LEU A 174 35.84 -0.80 15.12
C LEU A 174 34.89 -1.79 14.41
N VAL A 175 35.01 -3.09 14.67
CA VAL A 175 34.21 -4.15 14.01
C VAL A 175 32.96 -4.57 14.82
N VAL A 176 32.81 -4.13 16.08
CA VAL A 176 31.73 -4.66 16.97
C VAL A 176 30.47 -3.79 17.03
N ARG A 177 30.32 -2.77 16.16
CA ARG A 177 29.00 -2.23 15.85
C ARG A 177 28.58 -2.70 14.46
N PRO A 178 27.94 -3.88 14.35
CA PRO A 178 27.45 -4.40 13.07
C PRO A 178 26.34 -3.53 12.44
N TRP A 179 25.98 -2.42 13.09
CA TRP A 179 24.93 -1.50 12.69
C TRP A 179 25.57 -0.14 12.39
N GLY A 180 25.39 0.32 11.16
CA GLY A 180 26.19 1.31 10.44
C GLY A 180 26.64 2.58 11.17
N ARG A 181 27.65 3.24 10.59
CA ARG A 181 28.16 4.51 11.09
C ARG A 181 27.04 5.55 11.08
N VAL A 182 26.87 6.27 12.18
CA VAL A 182 25.99 7.43 12.26
C VAL A 182 26.80 8.65 11.90
N LEU A 183 26.42 9.34 10.84
CA LEU A 183 26.98 10.64 10.47
C LEU A 183 25.97 11.72 10.81
N ASP A 184 26.45 12.92 11.14
CA ASP A 184 25.59 14.09 11.01
C ASP A 184 25.30 14.37 9.52
N LEU A 185 24.31 15.23 9.26
CA LEU A 185 23.87 15.51 7.90
C LEU A 185 24.97 16.14 7.04
N ALA A 186 25.82 17.01 7.61
CA ALA A 186 26.87 17.69 6.87
C ALA A 186 27.97 16.70 6.45
N ALA A 187 28.40 15.83 7.37
CA ALA A 187 29.37 14.78 7.10
C ALA A 187 28.82 13.72 6.12
N PHE A 188 27.51 13.46 6.14
CA PHE A 188 26.87 12.59 5.15
C PHE A 188 26.90 13.23 3.76
N ALA A 189 26.49 14.49 3.64
CA ALA A 189 26.49 15.23 2.37
C ALA A 189 27.89 15.34 1.77
N THR A 190 28.89 15.74 2.57
CA THR A 190 30.29 15.85 2.11
C THR A 190 30.82 14.54 1.52
N ARG A 191 30.46 13.39 2.14
CA ARG A 191 30.88 12.07 1.64
C ARG A 191 30.08 11.60 0.43
N ALA A 192 28.80 11.93 0.37
CA ALA A 192 27.98 11.62 -0.79
C ALA A 192 28.47 12.40 -2.03
N GLU A 193 28.80 13.68 -1.87
CA GLU A 193 29.41 14.53 -2.89
C GLU A 193 30.76 14.00 -3.38
N ALA A 194 31.58 13.49 -2.45
CA ALA A 194 32.85 12.86 -2.79
C ALA A 194 32.70 11.50 -3.52
N GLY A 195 31.47 11.02 -3.75
CA GLY A 195 31.20 9.71 -4.35
C GLY A 195 31.53 8.54 -3.42
N GLU A 196 31.80 8.79 -2.14
CA GLU A 196 32.10 7.74 -1.15
C GLU A 196 30.84 7.00 -0.71
N ILE A 197 29.65 7.56 -0.91
CA ILE A 197 28.38 6.92 -0.56
C ILE A 197 27.67 6.45 -1.82
N THR A 198 27.68 5.13 -2.06
CA THR A 198 26.95 4.48 -3.15
C THR A 198 25.51 4.23 -2.71
N SER A 199 24.55 4.76 -3.45
CA SER A 199 23.10 4.78 -3.15
C SER A 199 22.72 5.58 -1.90
N VAL A 200 21.98 6.67 -2.08
CA VAL A 200 21.36 7.42 -0.99
C VAL A 200 19.85 7.23 -1.07
N ARG A 201 19.24 6.80 0.03
CA ARG A 201 17.78 6.63 0.14
C ARG A 201 17.25 7.34 1.36
N LEU A 202 16.06 7.93 1.24
CA LEU A 202 15.32 8.49 2.36
C LEU A 202 14.51 7.38 3.03
N ALA A 203 14.73 7.18 4.33
CA ALA A 203 13.97 6.29 5.17
C ALA A 203 13.21 7.08 6.25
N SER A 204 12.30 6.40 6.97
CA SER A 204 11.52 6.96 8.07
C SER A 204 12.43 7.55 9.18
N GLY A 205 12.77 8.83 9.03
CA GLY A 205 13.56 9.59 10.01
C GLY A 205 15.08 9.61 9.78
N SER A 206 15.57 9.14 8.62
CA SER A 206 17.01 9.22 8.31
C SER A 206 17.29 9.12 6.82
N LEU A 207 18.44 9.65 6.40
CA LEU A 207 19.07 9.27 5.14
C LEU A 207 19.91 8.02 5.38
N MET A 208 19.85 7.06 4.47
CA MET A 208 20.66 5.86 4.50
C MET A 208 21.49 5.78 3.22
N GLY A 209 22.70 5.24 3.33
CA GLY A 209 23.48 4.85 2.17
C GLY A 209 24.53 3.80 2.47
N ARG A 210 25.41 3.51 1.51
CA ARG A 210 26.55 2.61 1.69
C ARG A 210 27.85 3.36 1.47
N LEU A 211 28.68 3.41 2.51
CA LEU A 211 30.00 4.01 2.46
C LEU A 211 31.01 3.01 1.87
N GLU A 212 31.72 3.40 0.82
CA GLU A 212 32.82 2.66 0.21
C GLU A 212 34.09 2.79 1.07
N LEU A 213 34.64 1.66 1.50
CA LEU A 213 35.87 1.55 2.29
C LEU A 213 36.84 0.60 1.58
N GLY A 214 37.22 0.96 0.35
CA GLY A 214 38.06 0.12 -0.51
C GLY A 214 37.26 -1.03 -1.12
N PHE A 215 37.50 -2.27 -0.68
CA PHE A 215 36.76 -3.46 -1.14
C PHE A 215 35.55 -3.81 -0.26
N LEU A 216 35.31 -3.02 0.79
CA LEU A 216 34.22 -3.24 1.74
C LEU A 216 33.19 -2.11 1.63
N THR A 217 31.91 -2.46 1.63
CA THR A 217 30.81 -1.49 1.78
C THR A 217 30.28 -1.54 3.21
N ALA A 218 30.11 -0.39 3.86
CA ALA A 218 29.51 -0.30 5.19
C ALA A 218 28.22 0.53 5.14
N PRO A 219 27.11 0.08 5.77
CA PRO A 219 25.92 0.92 5.88
C PRO A 219 26.25 2.19 6.67
N VAL A 220 25.68 3.31 6.23
CA VAL A 220 25.79 4.60 6.90
C VAL A 220 24.41 5.25 7.00
N ARG A 221 24.15 5.95 8.12
CA ARG A 221 22.89 6.67 8.32
C ARG A 221 23.11 8.07 8.85
N ALA A 222 22.27 9.00 8.42
CA ALA A 222 22.20 10.35 8.99
C ALA A 222 20.78 10.62 9.50
N PRO A 223 20.58 10.80 10.82
CA PRO A 223 19.28 11.13 11.40
C PRO A 223 18.71 12.42 10.80
N LEU A 224 17.43 12.40 10.47
CA LEU A 224 16.77 13.51 9.78
C LEU A 224 15.37 13.76 10.33
N ALA A 225 15.20 14.92 10.97
CA ALA A 225 13.90 15.39 11.43
C ALA A 225 12.94 15.59 10.24
N GLU A 226 11.66 15.29 10.45
CA GLU A 226 10.61 15.33 9.42
C GLU A 226 10.56 16.66 8.66
N GLY A 227 10.55 17.79 9.38
CA GLY A 227 10.51 19.12 8.79
C GLY A 227 11.77 19.53 8.01
N ARG A 228 12.85 18.74 8.06
CA ARG A 228 14.07 18.99 7.28
C ARG A 228 14.24 18.03 6.10
N ARG A 229 13.30 17.11 5.86
CA ARG A 229 13.46 16.06 4.84
C ARG A 229 13.57 16.63 3.43
N ALA A 230 12.60 17.44 3.02
CA ALA A 230 12.59 18.06 1.69
C ALA A 230 13.86 18.88 1.44
N ALA A 231 14.19 19.81 2.34
CA ALA A 231 15.39 20.65 2.22
C ALA A 231 16.70 19.83 2.14
N ALA A 232 16.80 18.71 2.87
CA ALA A 232 17.98 17.85 2.80
C ALA A 232 18.05 17.05 1.48
N VAL A 233 16.91 16.59 0.97
CA VAL A 233 16.84 15.91 -0.34
C VAL A 233 17.19 16.89 -1.46
N GLU A 234 16.65 18.09 -1.43
CA GLU A 234 16.95 19.17 -2.37
C GLU A 234 18.44 19.53 -2.36
N ALA A 235 19.02 19.79 -1.18
CA ALA A 235 20.44 20.10 -1.05
C ALA A 235 21.36 18.99 -1.60
N LEU A 236 21.01 17.72 -1.37
CA LEU A 236 21.75 16.59 -1.94
C LEU A 236 21.62 16.52 -3.46
N ARG A 237 20.43 16.79 -4.01
CA ARG A 237 20.21 16.83 -5.47
C ARG A 237 20.97 17.96 -6.14
N GLU A 238 20.97 19.16 -5.54
CA GLU A 238 21.78 20.30 -6.01
C GLU A 238 23.27 19.96 -6.03
N ALA A 239 23.72 19.13 -5.08
CA ALA A 239 25.07 18.60 -5.02
C ALA A 239 25.34 17.42 -5.99
N GLY A 240 24.39 17.10 -6.88
CA GLY A 240 24.50 16.02 -7.86
C GLY A 240 24.29 14.61 -7.31
N VAL A 241 23.84 14.48 -6.05
CA VAL A 241 23.58 13.18 -5.42
C VAL A 241 22.15 12.73 -5.74
N VAL A 242 22.01 11.56 -6.35
CA VAL A 242 20.70 10.93 -6.58
C VAL A 242 20.18 10.36 -5.27
N VAL A 243 19.06 10.90 -4.78
CA VAL A 243 18.38 10.43 -3.58
C VAL A 243 17.08 9.72 -3.97
N ASP A 244 16.98 8.43 -3.62
CA ASP A 244 15.75 7.66 -3.73
C ASP A 244 14.80 8.00 -2.58
N ALA A 245 13.70 8.70 -2.89
CA ALA A 245 12.64 9.08 -1.96
C ALA A 245 11.32 8.33 -2.20
N SER A 246 11.29 7.35 -3.11
CA SER A 246 10.07 6.67 -3.58
C SER A 246 9.20 6.13 -2.44
N LEU A 247 9.79 5.37 -1.53
CA LEU A 247 9.07 4.79 -0.37
C LEU A 247 8.42 5.84 0.54
N GLU A 248 9.06 7.00 0.72
CA GLU A 248 8.50 8.08 1.54
C GLU A 248 7.39 8.82 0.80
N VAL A 249 7.52 8.99 -0.52
CA VAL A 249 6.46 9.54 -1.38
C VAL A 249 5.24 8.63 -1.35
N ASP A 250 5.41 7.32 -1.57
CA ASP A 250 4.31 6.33 -1.51
C ASP A 250 3.56 6.40 -0.17
N ARG A 251 4.31 6.45 0.94
CA ARG A 251 3.74 6.61 2.28
C ARG A 251 2.92 7.89 2.44
N LEU A 252 3.36 9.00 1.86
CA LEU A 252 2.63 10.26 1.88
C LEU A 252 1.36 10.21 1.01
N ILE A 253 1.42 9.53 -0.14
CA ILE A 253 0.26 9.33 -1.02
C ILE A 253 -0.78 8.44 -0.33
N GLU A 254 -0.38 7.35 0.31
CA GLU A 254 -1.28 6.48 1.10
C GLU A 254 -1.93 7.25 2.25
N ALA A 255 -1.16 8.04 2.99
CA ALA A 255 -1.68 8.90 4.06
C ALA A 255 -2.66 9.95 3.51
N ALA A 256 -2.38 10.53 2.33
CA ALA A 256 -3.28 11.47 1.69
C ALA A 256 -4.58 10.80 1.25
N ALA A 257 -4.54 9.55 0.78
CA ALA A 257 -5.72 8.77 0.45
C ALA A 257 -6.58 8.48 1.69
N GLU A 258 -5.98 8.23 2.86
CA GLU A 258 -6.71 8.13 4.13
C GLU A 258 -7.34 9.47 4.53
N ALA A 259 -6.58 10.56 4.51
CA ALA A 259 -7.10 11.90 4.77
C ALA A 259 -8.28 12.24 3.83
N GLN A 260 -8.22 11.80 2.56
CA GLN A 260 -9.30 11.95 1.60
C GLN A 260 -10.55 11.15 2.01
N ARG A 261 -10.40 9.89 2.46
CA ARG A 261 -11.52 9.06 2.98
C ARG A 261 -12.22 9.72 4.16
N GLU A 262 -11.47 10.43 4.98
CA GLU A 262 -11.96 11.18 6.14
C GLU A 262 -12.42 12.61 5.81
N MET A 263 -12.48 12.97 4.52
CA MET A 263 -12.88 14.30 4.02
C MET A 263 -11.98 15.46 4.51
N ARG A 264 -10.73 15.18 4.90
CA ARG A 264 -9.75 16.18 5.37
C ARG A 264 -8.92 16.76 4.22
N TYR A 265 -9.56 17.46 3.28
CA TYR A 265 -8.89 17.97 2.08
C TYR A 265 -7.89 19.10 2.36
N PHE A 266 -8.28 20.09 3.17
CA PHE A 266 -7.47 21.26 3.52
C PHE A 266 -7.86 21.79 4.91
N GLY A 267 -7.15 22.82 5.40
CA GLY A 267 -7.36 23.45 6.70
C GLY A 267 -6.16 23.35 7.64
N GLU A 268 -6.39 23.69 8.91
CA GLU A 268 -5.37 23.64 9.96
C GLU A 268 -5.10 22.18 10.37
N GLY A 269 -4.03 21.59 9.85
CA GLY A 269 -3.63 20.24 10.25
C GLY A 269 -2.57 19.65 9.34
N ARG A 270 -1.55 19.01 9.92
CA ARG A 270 -0.43 18.44 9.13
C ARG A 270 -0.83 17.27 8.24
N GLU A 271 -1.97 16.66 8.51
CA GLU A 271 -2.45 15.44 7.87
C GLU A 271 -3.65 15.70 6.96
N THR A 272 -3.72 16.88 6.34
CA THR A 272 -4.68 17.14 5.26
C THR A 272 -4.14 16.64 3.93
N VAL A 273 -5.04 16.34 2.97
CA VAL A 273 -4.66 15.94 1.60
C VAL A 273 -3.69 16.97 1.00
N ARG A 274 -3.99 18.27 1.14
CA ARG A 274 -3.13 19.37 0.69
C ARG A 274 -1.71 19.25 1.24
N ASN A 275 -1.56 19.17 2.56
CA ASN A 275 -0.25 19.20 3.21
C ASN A 275 0.57 17.94 2.90
N LEU A 276 -0.08 16.78 2.81
CA LEU A 276 0.59 15.52 2.46
C LEU A 276 1.05 15.50 1.01
N ALA A 277 0.22 15.95 0.07
CA ALA A 277 0.57 16.05 -1.34
C ALA A 277 1.67 17.09 -1.61
N GLN A 278 1.63 18.26 -0.94
CA GLN A 278 2.71 19.24 -1.03
C GLN A 278 4.05 18.69 -0.51
N ARG A 279 4.03 17.92 0.58
CA ARG A 279 5.24 17.24 1.09
C ARG A 279 5.75 16.18 0.12
N ALA A 280 4.85 15.44 -0.54
CA ALA A 280 5.21 14.48 -1.57
C ALA A 280 5.90 15.19 -2.75
N LEU A 281 5.33 16.30 -3.25
CA LEU A 281 5.94 17.12 -4.30
C LEU A 281 7.29 17.73 -3.91
N ALA A 282 7.44 18.14 -2.66
CA ALA A 282 8.72 18.65 -2.16
C ALA A 282 9.81 17.57 -2.13
N LEU A 283 9.43 16.30 -2.02
CA LEU A 283 10.35 15.17 -2.11
C LEU A 283 10.53 14.69 -3.56
N ASP A 284 9.49 14.75 -4.38
CA ASP A 284 9.50 14.35 -5.78
C ASP A 284 8.64 15.30 -6.62
N PRO A 285 9.26 16.32 -7.24
CA PRO A 285 8.54 17.30 -8.06
C PRO A 285 7.84 16.71 -9.29
N GLU A 286 8.24 15.50 -9.73
CA GLU A 286 7.67 14.81 -10.89
C GLU A 286 6.55 13.83 -10.51
N SER A 287 6.17 13.75 -9.23
CA SER A 287 5.13 12.84 -8.75
C SER A 287 3.75 13.20 -9.32
N GLU A 288 3.32 12.46 -10.35
CA GLU A 288 2.00 12.63 -10.98
C GLU A 288 0.85 12.45 -9.99
N ASP A 289 0.97 11.50 -9.05
CA ASP A 289 -0.03 11.24 -8.02
C ASP A 289 -0.20 12.42 -7.07
N ALA A 290 0.90 13.05 -6.66
CA ALA A 290 0.86 14.22 -5.79
C ALA A 290 0.22 15.42 -6.52
N VAL A 291 0.54 15.64 -7.80
CA VAL A 291 -0.11 16.66 -8.65
C VAL A 291 -1.62 16.38 -8.78
N ALA A 292 -2.01 15.13 -9.02
CA ALA A 292 -3.40 14.74 -9.12
C ALA A 292 -4.17 14.99 -7.81
N LEU A 293 -3.55 14.73 -6.65
CA LEU A 293 -4.13 15.04 -5.34
C LEU A 293 -4.32 16.55 -5.16
N LEU A 294 -3.34 17.39 -5.53
CA LEU A 294 -3.49 18.84 -5.44
C LEU A 294 -4.62 19.38 -6.33
N ARG A 295 -4.81 18.80 -7.53
CA ARG A 295 -5.96 19.13 -8.40
C ARG A 295 -7.30 18.76 -7.76
N LYS A 296 -7.38 17.65 -7.02
CA LYS A 296 -8.60 17.29 -6.26
C LYS A 296 -8.85 18.27 -5.11
N VAL A 297 -7.81 18.70 -4.42
CA VAL A 297 -7.92 19.75 -3.37
C VAL A 297 -8.42 21.06 -3.99
N ALA A 298 -7.87 21.48 -5.12
CA ALA A 298 -8.32 22.67 -5.84
C ALA A 298 -9.79 22.58 -6.28
N GLU A 299 -10.23 21.42 -6.80
CA GLU A 299 -11.65 21.19 -7.09
C GLU A 299 -12.50 21.36 -5.84
N ARG A 300 -12.11 20.74 -4.72
CA ARG A 300 -12.87 20.85 -3.47
C ARG A 300 -12.94 22.31 -2.98
N MET A 301 -11.84 23.06 -3.05
CA MET A 301 -11.80 24.48 -2.69
C MET A 301 -12.73 25.32 -3.58
N ALA A 302 -12.79 25.05 -4.89
CA ALA A 302 -13.72 25.73 -5.79
C ALA A 302 -15.18 25.49 -5.39
N TRP A 303 -15.55 24.25 -5.05
CA TRP A 303 -16.91 23.95 -4.60
C TRP A 303 -17.26 24.66 -3.30
N ASP A 304 -16.34 24.66 -2.34
CA ASP A 304 -16.57 25.32 -1.05
C ASP A 304 -16.62 26.85 -1.23
N ALA A 305 -15.94 27.41 -2.24
CA ALA A 305 -16.05 28.82 -2.61
C ALA A 305 -17.40 29.15 -3.27
N ASP A 306 -17.87 28.32 -4.21
CA ASP A 306 -19.21 28.43 -4.81
C ASP A 306 -20.31 28.42 -3.71
N ALA A 307 -20.18 27.50 -2.75
CA ALA A 307 -21.11 27.40 -1.63
C ALA A 307 -21.09 28.66 -0.75
N ALA A 308 -19.90 29.16 -0.40
CA ALA A 308 -19.76 30.39 0.38
C ALA A 308 -20.36 31.61 -0.33
N LEU A 309 -20.26 31.71 -1.66
CA LEU A 309 -20.95 32.73 -2.45
C LEU A 309 -22.47 32.62 -2.31
N GLY A 310 -23.02 31.42 -2.48
CA GLY A 310 -24.46 31.16 -2.35
C GLY A 310 -25.01 31.47 -0.95
N GLU A 311 -24.18 31.37 0.09
CA GLU A 311 -24.50 31.70 1.47
C GLU A 311 -24.31 33.19 1.82
N GLY A 312 -23.86 34.01 0.87
CA GLY A 312 -23.61 35.43 1.08
C GLY A 312 -22.33 35.73 1.87
N ALA A 313 -21.32 34.85 1.79
CA ALA A 313 -20.00 34.98 2.42
C ALA A 313 -18.87 35.21 1.39
N PRO A 314 -18.86 36.34 0.64
CA PRO A 314 -17.94 36.56 -0.48
C PRO A 314 -16.47 36.66 -0.06
N GLU A 315 -16.15 37.15 1.14
CA GLU A 315 -14.77 37.20 1.63
C GLU A 315 -14.18 35.80 1.83
N ARG A 316 -15.00 34.86 2.33
CA ARG A 316 -14.59 33.46 2.50
C ARG A 316 -14.39 32.78 1.14
N ALA A 317 -15.28 33.05 0.19
CA ALA A 317 -15.13 32.56 -1.18
C ALA A 317 -13.85 33.08 -1.83
N ARG A 318 -13.53 34.37 -1.66
CA ARG A 318 -12.29 34.99 -2.18
C ARG A 318 -11.04 34.33 -1.60
N GLU A 319 -11.00 34.12 -0.29
CA GLU A 319 -9.89 33.42 0.38
C GLU A 319 -9.69 32.00 -0.20
N LEU A 320 -10.77 31.22 -0.36
CA LEU A 320 -10.70 29.88 -0.93
C LEU A 320 -10.24 29.87 -2.39
N VAL A 321 -10.66 30.85 -3.19
CA VAL A 321 -10.23 31.02 -4.58
C VAL A 321 -8.75 31.37 -4.66
N ASP A 322 -8.28 32.31 -3.83
CA ASP A 322 -6.87 32.73 -3.78
C ASP A 322 -5.98 31.55 -3.37
N GLU A 323 -6.38 30.79 -2.35
CA GLU A 323 -5.68 29.57 -1.92
C GLU A 323 -5.66 28.49 -3.01
N CYS A 324 -6.78 28.29 -3.71
CA CYS A 324 -6.89 27.34 -4.81
C CYS A 324 -5.94 27.68 -5.96
N LEU A 325 -5.95 28.95 -6.40
CA LEU A 325 -5.11 29.41 -7.51
C LEU A 325 -3.62 29.43 -7.13
N GLY A 326 -3.29 29.67 -5.85
CA GLY A 326 -1.92 29.50 -5.35
C GLY A 326 -1.47 28.03 -5.23
N LEU A 327 -2.40 27.08 -5.30
CA LEU A 327 -2.09 25.64 -5.29
C LEU A 327 -1.96 25.06 -6.70
N VAL A 328 -2.87 25.44 -7.59
CA VAL A 328 -2.90 25.01 -8.99
C VAL A 328 -3.22 26.20 -9.87
N ASP A 329 -2.17 26.74 -10.50
CA ASP A 329 -2.26 27.91 -11.37
C ASP A 329 -3.34 27.73 -12.44
N GLY A 330 -4.25 28.70 -12.52
CA GLY A 330 -5.29 28.73 -13.55
C GLY A 330 -6.30 27.60 -13.46
N TYR A 331 -6.54 27.02 -12.28
CA TYR A 331 -7.52 25.94 -12.12
C TYR A 331 -8.92 26.39 -12.64
N PRO A 332 -9.50 25.72 -13.66
CA PRO A 332 -10.62 26.27 -14.43
C PRO A 332 -11.83 26.67 -13.59
N ARG A 333 -12.16 25.89 -12.56
CA ARG A 333 -13.31 26.14 -11.70
C ARG A 333 -13.10 27.33 -10.77
N CYS A 334 -11.92 27.46 -10.15
CA CYS A 334 -11.58 28.61 -9.31
C CYS A 334 -11.56 29.92 -10.13
N VAL A 335 -11.08 29.87 -11.38
CA VAL A 335 -11.16 31.01 -12.32
C VAL A 335 -12.62 31.37 -12.65
N ALA A 336 -13.53 30.39 -12.72
CA ALA A 336 -14.95 30.66 -12.92
C ALA A 336 -15.55 31.40 -11.72
N VAL A 337 -15.31 30.91 -10.50
CA VAL A 337 -15.77 31.57 -9.25
C VAL A 337 -15.24 33.00 -9.15
N THR A 338 -13.99 33.23 -9.57
CA THR A 338 -13.37 34.58 -9.59
C THR A 338 -14.17 35.58 -10.43
N ARG A 339 -14.87 35.15 -11.49
CA ARG A 339 -15.67 36.03 -12.35
C ARG A 339 -17.02 36.40 -11.74
N GLU A 340 -17.47 35.65 -10.74
CA GLU A 340 -18.73 35.86 -10.03
C GLU A 340 -18.55 36.70 -8.76
N LEU A 341 -17.32 36.76 -8.22
CA LEU A 341 -16.87 37.61 -7.12
C LEU A 341 -16.71 39.09 -7.52
#